data_AF-A0AAN7IYZ0-F1
#
_entry.id   AF-A0AAN7IYZ0-F1
#
_cell.length_a   1.000
_cell.length_b   1.000
_cell.length_c   1.000
_cell.angle_alpha   90.00
_cell.angle_beta   90.00
_cell.angle_gamma   90.00
#
_symmetry.space_group_name_H-M   'P 1'
#
loop_
_entity.id
_entity.type
_entity.pdbx_description
1 polymer ?
#
loop_
_entity_poly.entity_id
_entity_poly.type
_entity_poly.pdbx_seq_one_letter_code
_entity_poly.pdbx_strand_id
1 'polypeptide(L)'
;MAAAIVNEHLPTPLTATSEQPPLFDGTTRLYIACTCPFAQRVWIFRNYKGLHDKNKLVPIDLQNRPAWYKERVYHENKVPSLEHNGEVIGESLDLIKYVDSNFEGPSLPYPNDPAKKEFAEELITYSVTFNKIVFASFKGDTVKEAGPAFDHLENALHKFNDGPFFLGHELSLEVNKIDAYKPTKRDPKLTVEYYSAVFLAKH
;
A
#
# COMPACT_ATOMS: atom_id res chain seq x y z
N MET A 1 -20.04 -10.11 -5.91
CA MET A 1 -19.22 -11.23 -6.46
C MET A 1 -17.76 -10.84 -6.34
N ALA A 2 -16.90 -11.72 -5.82
CA ALA A 2 -15.46 -11.46 -5.78
C ALA A 2 -14.93 -11.39 -7.22
N ALA A 3 -14.10 -10.40 -7.54
CA ALA A 3 -13.43 -10.32 -8.83
C ALA A 3 -12.63 -11.62 -9.05
N ALA A 4 -12.68 -12.14 -10.29
CA ALA A 4 -11.89 -13.31 -10.68
C ALA A 4 -10.40 -13.07 -10.35
N ILE A 5 -9.71 -14.11 -9.87
CA ILE A 5 -8.29 -14.03 -9.55
C ILE A 5 -7.53 -13.84 -10.86
N VAL A 6 -7.04 -12.63 -11.10
CA VAL A 6 -6.19 -12.30 -12.25
C VAL A 6 -4.74 -12.55 -11.86
N ASN A 7 -4.06 -13.42 -12.59
CA ASN A 7 -2.62 -13.62 -12.43
C ASN A 7 -1.90 -12.56 -13.28
N GLU A 8 -1.69 -11.37 -12.70
CA GLU A 8 -1.05 -10.25 -13.38
C GLU A 8 0.47 -10.44 -13.44
N HIS A 9 1.05 -10.36 -14.63
CA HIS A 9 2.50 -10.30 -14.80
C HIS A 9 3.01 -8.91 -14.38
N LEU A 10 3.91 -8.88 -13.39
CA LEU A 10 4.48 -7.63 -12.91
C LEU A 10 5.57 -7.14 -13.88
N PRO A 11 5.50 -5.87 -14.35
CA PRO A 11 6.56 -5.29 -15.16
C PRO A 11 7.90 -5.28 -14.42
N THR A 12 8.99 -5.28 -15.16
CA THR A 12 10.34 -5.08 -14.60
C THR A 12 10.44 -3.68 -13.98
N PRO A 13 10.99 -3.53 -12.75
CA PRO A 13 11.22 -2.23 -12.15
C PRO A 13 12.11 -1.33 -13.03
N LEU A 14 11.68 -0.09 -13.25
CA LEU A 14 12.41 0.91 -14.00
C LEU A 14 13.57 1.46 -13.16
N THR A 15 14.71 1.65 -13.82
CA THR A 15 15.97 2.08 -13.19
C THR A 15 16.47 3.40 -13.77
N ALA A 16 17.64 3.88 -13.33
CA ALA A 16 18.28 5.10 -13.82
C ALA A 16 18.46 5.17 -15.34
N THR A 17 18.58 4.02 -16.02
CA THR A 17 18.75 3.93 -17.47
C THR A 17 17.46 3.68 -18.24
N SER A 18 16.32 3.54 -17.54
CA SER A 18 15.04 3.26 -18.17
C SER A 18 14.42 4.52 -18.75
N GLU A 19 13.91 4.41 -19.97
CA GLU A 19 13.12 5.46 -20.62
C GLU A 19 11.86 5.80 -19.82
N GLN A 20 11.47 7.07 -19.88
CA GLN A 20 10.26 7.55 -19.23
C GLN A 20 9.01 7.04 -19.98
N PRO A 21 8.01 6.45 -19.30
CA PRO A 21 6.71 6.19 -19.89
C PRO A 21 6.02 7.50 -20.36
N PRO A 22 5.20 7.49 -21.42
CA PRO A 22 4.44 8.67 -21.80
C PRO A 22 3.69 9.26 -20.60
N LEU A 23 3.70 10.59 -20.46
CA LEU A 23 3.07 11.29 -19.34
C LEU A 23 1.87 12.08 -19.87
N PHE A 24 0.76 11.98 -19.15
CA PHE A 24 -0.53 12.59 -19.45
C PHE A 24 -1.07 12.23 -20.85
N ASP A 25 -0.83 10.99 -21.28
CA ASP A 25 -1.33 10.42 -22.53
C ASP A 25 -2.75 9.82 -22.40
N GLY A 26 -3.39 10.02 -21.25
CA GLY A 26 -4.70 9.45 -20.91
C GLY A 26 -4.64 8.06 -20.27
N THR A 27 -3.46 7.44 -20.14
CA THR A 27 -3.30 6.20 -19.40
C THR A 27 -3.14 6.48 -17.91
N THR A 28 -3.96 5.85 -17.08
CA THR A 28 -3.77 5.89 -15.62
C THR A 28 -2.60 5.00 -15.21
N ARG A 29 -1.63 5.56 -14.48
CA ARG A 29 -0.45 4.85 -13.99
C ARG A 29 -0.30 4.96 -12.48
N LEU A 30 -0.13 3.84 -11.80
CA LEU A 30 0.27 3.79 -10.40
C LEU A 30 1.78 3.50 -10.34
N TYR A 31 2.55 4.52 -10.00
CA TYR A 31 3.98 4.39 -9.77
C TYR A 31 4.20 3.79 -8.38
N ILE A 32 4.90 2.65 -8.34
CA ILE A 32 5.12 1.87 -7.12
C ILE A 32 6.60 1.54 -6.96
N ALA A 33 6.95 1.03 -5.79
CA ALA A 33 8.04 0.07 -5.68
C ALA A 33 7.46 -1.23 -5.13
N CYS A 34 7.84 -2.37 -5.72
CA CYS A 34 7.25 -3.66 -5.34
C CYS A 34 7.48 -4.03 -3.88
N THR A 35 8.44 -3.41 -3.21
CA THR A 35 8.80 -3.59 -1.80
C THR A 35 8.25 -2.48 -0.89
N CYS A 36 7.57 -1.45 -1.43
CA CYS A 36 7.11 -0.33 -0.63
C CYS A 36 5.76 -0.66 0.04
N PRO A 37 5.66 -0.61 1.39
CA PRO A 37 4.42 -0.96 2.08
C PRO A 37 3.33 0.09 1.85
N PHE A 38 3.70 1.36 1.68
CA PHE A 38 2.76 2.42 1.33
C PHE A 38 2.18 2.23 -0.08
N ALA A 39 3.01 1.82 -1.04
CA ALA A 39 2.54 1.55 -2.41
C ALA A 39 1.67 0.30 -2.47
N GLN A 40 2.00 -0.70 -1.64
CA GLN A 40 1.23 -1.92 -1.51
C GLN A 40 -0.21 -1.66 -1.07
N ARG A 41 -0.47 -0.66 -0.20
CA ARG A 41 -1.84 -0.26 0.19
C ARG A 41 -2.71 0.04 -1.03
N VAL A 42 -2.22 0.89 -1.94
CA VAL A 42 -2.96 1.31 -3.14
C VAL A 42 -3.03 0.17 -4.16
N TRP A 43 -1.95 -0.63 -4.30
CA TRP A 43 -1.93 -1.77 -5.21
C TRP A 43 -2.92 -2.87 -4.80
N ILE A 44 -2.99 -3.25 -3.52
CA ILE A 44 -3.99 -4.21 -3.05
C ILE A 44 -5.39 -3.68 -3.34
N PHE A 45 -5.64 -2.40 -3.08
CA PHE A 45 -6.95 -1.80 -3.30
C PHE A 45 -7.34 -1.73 -4.79
N ARG A 46 -6.39 -1.37 -5.66
CA ARG A 46 -6.52 -1.48 -7.13
C ARG A 46 -6.95 -2.89 -7.55
N ASN A 47 -6.30 -3.93 -7.00
CA ASN A 47 -6.61 -5.32 -7.32
C ASN A 47 -8.01 -5.71 -6.82
N TYR A 48 -8.38 -5.28 -5.60
CA TYR A 48 -9.71 -5.48 -5.03
C TYR A 48 -10.81 -4.88 -5.92
N LYS A 49 -10.61 -3.66 -6.44
CA LYS A 49 -11.52 -3.02 -7.38
C LYS A 49 -11.52 -3.65 -8.79
N GLY A 50 -10.56 -4.54 -9.08
CA GLY A 50 -10.43 -5.18 -10.39
C GLY A 50 -9.80 -4.28 -11.46
N LEU A 51 -9.02 -3.27 -11.07
CA LEU A 51 -8.51 -2.22 -11.96
C LEU A 51 -7.23 -2.60 -12.72
N HIS A 52 -7.00 -3.89 -12.98
CA HIS A 52 -5.76 -4.39 -13.58
C HIS A 52 -5.47 -3.75 -14.95
N ASP A 53 -6.50 -3.62 -15.78
CA ASP A 53 -6.37 -3.05 -17.12
C ASP A 53 -6.49 -1.53 -17.17
N LYS A 54 -7.14 -0.93 -16.17
CA LYS A 54 -7.45 0.50 -16.11
C LYS A 54 -6.39 1.32 -15.38
N ASN A 55 -5.61 0.71 -14.49
CA ASN A 55 -4.59 1.37 -13.71
C ASN A 55 -3.29 0.59 -13.87
N LYS A 56 -2.37 1.04 -14.72
CA LYS A 56 -1.15 0.29 -15.04
C LYS A 56 -0.09 0.48 -13.95
N LEU A 57 0.50 -0.61 -13.47
CA LEU A 57 1.60 -0.54 -12.51
C LEU A 57 2.89 -0.11 -13.22
N VAL A 58 3.57 0.89 -12.64
CA VAL A 58 4.91 1.32 -13.07
C VAL A 58 5.86 1.12 -11.89
N PRO A 59 6.47 -0.06 -11.76
CA PRO A 59 7.42 -0.30 -10.69
C PRO A 59 8.71 0.48 -10.91
N ILE A 60 9.23 1.09 -9.86
CA ILE A 60 10.47 1.88 -9.82
C ILE A 60 11.42 1.20 -8.83
N ASP A 61 12.68 1.03 -9.24
CA ASP A 61 13.75 0.68 -8.31
C ASP A 61 14.12 1.92 -7.48
N LEU A 62 13.82 1.92 -6.18
CA LEU A 62 14.10 3.06 -5.31
C LEU A 62 15.60 3.26 -5.05
N GLN A 63 16.42 2.21 -5.16
CA GLN A 63 17.87 2.25 -4.96
C GLN A 63 18.60 2.74 -6.22
N ASN A 64 18.01 2.53 -7.39
CA ASN A 64 18.56 2.92 -8.68
C ASN A 64 17.51 3.64 -9.54
N ARG A 65 16.90 4.70 -8.98
CA ARG A 65 15.71 5.33 -9.55
C ARG A 65 16.02 6.21 -10.77
N PRO A 66 15.15 6.23 -11.80
CA PRO A 66 15.21 7.22 -12.87
C PRO A 66 15.07 8.67 -12.39
N ALA A 67 15.99 9.53 -12.84
CA ALA A 67 15.97 10.97 -12.54
C ALA A 67 14.65 11.63 -12.99
N TRP A 68 14.11 11.20 -14.13
CA TRP A 68 12.85 11.71 -14.68
C TRP A 68 11.66 11.57 -13.73
N TYR A 69 11.69 10.61 -12.80
CA TYR A 69 10.57 10.44 -11.86
C TYR A 69 10.42 11.67 -10.98
N LYS A 70 11.52 12.17 -10.40
CA LYS A 70 11.50 13.40 -9.61
C LYS A 70 11.29 14.64 -10.49
N GLU A 71 11.98 14.69 -11.62
CA GLU A 71 12.07 15.91 -12.42
C GLU A 71 10.81 16.20 -13.23
N ARG A 72 10.07 15.15 -13.61
CA ARG A 72 8.99 15.26 -14.61
C ARG A 72 7.67 14.64 -14.19
N VAL A 73 7.66 13.70 -13.24
CA VAL A 73 6.44 12.97 -12.86
C VAL A 73 5.94 13.37 -11.48
N TYR A 74 6.77 13.22 -10.44
CA TYR A 74 6.36 13.44 -9.05
C TYR A 74 7.50 14.03 -8.22
N HIS A 75 7.44 15.34 -7.98
CA HIS A 75 8.54 16.15 -7.43
C HIS A 75 8.95 15.78 -6.00
N GLU A 76 8.02 15.27 -5.19
CA GLU A 76 8.26 14.76 -3.83
C GLU A 76 9.17 13.53 -3.85
N ASN A 77 9.34 12.90 -5.02
CA ASN A 77 10.24 11.79 -5.24
C ASN A 77 9.97 10.64 -4.26
N LYS A 78 8.70 10.27 -4.10
CA LYS A 78 8.22 9.17 -3.26
C LYS A 78 7.27 8.28 -4.04
N VAL A 79 7.05 7.06 -3.57
CA VAL A 79 5.99 6.16 -4.04
C VAL A 79 5.09 5.79 -2.86
N PRO A 80 3.79 5.52 -3.07
CA PRO A 80 3.09 5.53 -4.35
C PRO A 80 2.81 6.95 -4.87
N SER A 81 2.65 7.07 -6.19
CA SER A 81 1.95 8.19 -6.82
C SER A 81 1.04 7.67 -7.94
N LEU A 82 -0.08 8.34 -8.16
CA LEU A 82 -1.08 7.98 -9.17
C LEU A 82 -1.18 9.11 -10.21
N GLU A 83 -0.85 8.79 -11.45
CA GLU A 83 -1.17 9.62 -12.61
C GLU A 83 -2.60 9.33 -13.06
N HIS A 84 -3.46 10.35 -13.02
CA HIS A 84 -4.84 10.27 -13.48
C HIS A 84 -5.38 11.66 -13.82
N ASN A 85 -6.18 11.78 -14.89
CA ASN A 85 -6.84 13.04 -15.28
C ASN A 85 -5.91 14.27 -15.40
N GLY A 86 -4.68 14.07 -15.88
CA GLY A 86 -3.71 15.15 -16.08
C GLY A 86 -2.99 15.61 -14.81
N GLU A 87 -3.16 14.90 -13.70
CA GLU A 87 -2.50 15.19 -12.43
C GLU A 87 -1.74 13.96 -11.91
N VAL A 88 -0.75 14.20 -11.05
CA VAL A 88 -0.06 13.16 -10.29
C VAL A 88 -0.28 13.40 -8.80
N ILE A 89 -0.93 12.45 -8.14
CA ILE A 89 -1.36 12.55 -6.74
C ILE A 89 -0.52 11.59 -5.89
N GLY A 90 -0.12 12.00 -4.70
CA GLY A 90 0.60 11.16 -3.74
C GLY A 90 -0.21 10.84 -2.48
N GLU A 91 0.51 10.38 -1.45
CA GLU A 91 -0.03 9.97 -0.15
C GLU A 91 -0.92 8.72 -0.17
N SER A 92 -0.39 7.59 0.30
CA SER A 92 -1.03 6.28 0.14
C SER A 92 -2.47 6.17 0.67
N LEU A 93 -2.80 6.85 1.77
CA LEU A 93 -4.14 6.82 2.35
C LEU A 93 -5.13 7.66 1.53
N ASP A 94 -4.67 8.81 1.01
CA ASP A 94 -5.48 9.67 0.15
C ASP A 94 -5.71 9.02 -1.20
N LEU A 95 -4.70 8.34 -1.76
CA LEU A 95 -4.84 7.57 -2.99
C LEU A 95 -5.85 6.44 -2.89
N ILE A 96 -5.96 5.76 -1.74
CA ILE A 96 -6.99 4.74 -1.57
C ILE A 96 -8.39 5.38 -1.64
N LYS A 97 -8.61 6.50 -0.93
CA LYS A 97 -9.89 7.24 -0.95
C LYS A 97 -10.21 7.77 -2.36
N TYR A 98 -9.20 8.29 -3.04
CA TYR A 98 -9.31 8.78 -4.41
C TYR A 98 -9.68 7.66 -5.39
N VAL A 99 -8.98 6.53 -5.33
CA VAL A 99 -9.27 5.37 -6.18
C VAL A 99 -10.67 4.83 -5.91
N ASP A 100 -11.14 4.88 -4.66
CA ASP A 100 -12.48 4.40 -4.32
C ASP A 100 -13.58 5.26 -4.93
N SER A 101 -13.37 6.58 -4.92
CA SER A 101 -14.36 7.57 -5.35
C SER A 101 -14.37 7.80 -6.87
N ASN A 102 -13.25 7.55 -7.57
CA ASN A 102 -13.08 7.93 -8.97
C ASN A 102 -13.04 6.75 -9.95
N PHE A 103 -13.05 5.51 -9.46
CA PHE A 103 -13.00 4.32 -10.30
C PHE A 103 -14.14 3.35 -9.99
N GLU A 104 -14.62 2.68 -11.03
CA GLU A 104 -15.58 1.59 -10.92
C GLU A 104 -15.03 0.41 -10.11
N GLY A 105 -15.93 -0.51 -9.75
CA GLY A 105 -15.63 -1.71 -8.97
C GLY A 105 -16.22 -1.63 -7.56
N PRO A 106 -16.04 -2.70 -6.75
CA PRO A 106 -16.53 -2.71 -5.37
C PRO A 106 -15.97 -1.52 -4.59
N SER A 107 -16.84 -0.81 -3.86
CA SER A 107 -16.39 0.23 -2.94
C SER A 107 -15.67 -0.38 -1.73
N LEU A 108 -14.88 0.42 -1.03
CA LEU A 108 -14.44 0.02 0.30
C LEU A 108 -15.68 -0.29 1.14
N PRO A 109 -15.73 -1.47 1.79
CA PRO A 109 -16.75 -1.73 2.79
C PRO A 109 -16.54 -0.73 3.94
N TYR A 110 -17.35 0.32 3.89
CA TYR A 110 -17.41 1.30 4.96
C TYR A 110 -18.58 0.89 5.84
N PRO A 111 -18.32 0.59 7.13
CA PRO A 111 -19.37 0.07 8.00
C PRO A 111 -20.47 1.10 8.14
N ASN A 112 -21.73 0.67 8.08
CA ASN A 112 -22.86 1.57 8.38
C ASN A 112 -22.94 1.91 9.86
N ASP A 113 -22.45 1.01 10.72
CA ASP A 113 -22.40 1.14 12.17
C ASP A 113 -21.46 2.30 12.58
N PRO A 114 -21.97 3.35 13.27
CA PRO A 114 -21.16 4.45 13.77
C PRO A 114 -19.96 4.04 14.62
N ALA A 115 -20.08 2.99 15.45
CA ALA A 115 -18.99 2.53 16.33
C ALA A 115 -17.84 1.90 15.52
N LYS A 116 -18.18 1.17 14.45
CA LYS A 116 -17.19 0.61 13.53
C LYS A 116 -16.52 1.71 12.69
N LYS A 117 -17.25 2.78 12.33
CA LYS A 117 -16.66 3.95 11.64
C LYS A 117 -15.64 4.65 12.51
N GLU A 118 -16.00 4.97 13.74
CA GLU A 118 -15.10 5.62 14.70
C GLU A 118 -13.83 4.77 14.92
N PHE A 119 -14.00 3.45 15.09
CA PHE A 119 -12.86 2.56 15.27
C PHE A 119 -11.97 2.45 14.01
N ALA A 120 -12.55 2.50 12.82
CA ALA A 120 -11.77 2.51 11.58
C ALA A 120 -10.86 3.75 11.50
N GLU A 121 -11.37 4.93 11.85
CA GLU A 121 -10.57 6.16 11.88
C GLU A 121 -9.49 6.12 12.96
N GLU A 122 -9.79 5.51 14.12
CA GLU A 122 -8.81 5.24 15.18
C GLU A 122 -7.65 4.37 14.68
N LEU A 123 -7.96 3.25 13.99
CA LEU A 123 -6.96 2.33 13.44
C LEU A 123 -6.11 2.97 12.33
N ILE A 124 -6.74 3.75 11.45
CA ILE A 124 -6.02 4.49 10.39
C ILE A 124 -5.03 5.47 11.03
N THR A 125 -5.47 6.19 12.06
CA THR A 125 -4.63 7.12 12.83
C THR A 125 -3.49 6.36 13.52
N TYR A 126 -3.81 5.24 14.16
CA TYR A 126 -2.83 4.39 14.82
C TYR A 126 -1.81 3.80 13.85
N SER A 127 -2.16 3.56 12.59
CA SER A 127 -1.23 3.01 11.59
C SER A 127 0.04 3.85 11.41
N VAL A 128 -0.05 5.17 11.61
CA VAL A 128 1.11 6.08 11.58
C VAL A 128 2.01 5.85 12.80
N THR A 129 1.41 5.69 13.97
CA THR A 129 2.12 5.39 15.23
C THR A 129 2.74 4.00 15.20
N PHE A 130 1.99 2.98 14.78
CA PHE A 130 2.46 1.62 14.60
C PHE A 130 3.71 1.57 13.72
N ASN A 131 3.65 2.21 12.54
CA ASN A 131 4.80 2.28 11.64
C ASN A 131 6.01 2.91 12.33
N LYS A 132 5.84 4.05 13.02
CA LYS A 132 6.96 4.71 13.73
C LYS A 132 7.61 3.79 14.76
N ILE A 133 6.81 3.10 15.57
CA ILE A 133 7.31 2.19 16.61
C ILE A 133 8.07 1.03 15.96
N VAL A 134 7.46 0.35 14.99
CA VAL A 134 8.07 -0.83 14.34
C VAL A 134 9.34 -0.45 13.60
N PHE A 135 9.37 0.66 12.86
CA PHE A 135 10.59 1.11 12.17
C PHE A 135 11.69 1.53 13.13
N ALA A 136 11.36 2.20 14.23
CA ALA A 136 12.36 2.56 15.25
C ALA A 136 12.98 1.32 15.90
N SER A 137 12.18 0.26 16.10
CA SER A 137 12.61 -0.97 16.77
C SER A 137 13.68 -1.77 16.03
N PHE A 138 13.89 -1.53 14.73
CA PHE A 138 14.93 -2.20 13.96
C PHE A 138 16.35 -1.81 14.37
N LYS A 139 16.50 -0.70 15.11
CA LYS A 139 17.79 -0.23 15.65
C LYS A 139 18.05 -0.69 17.08
N GLY A 140 17.08 -1.36 17.71
CA GLY A 140 17.09 -1.73 19.12
C GLY A 140 16.67 -3.18 19.36
N ASP A 141 16.08 -3.43 20.52
CA ASP A 141 15.49 -4.75 20.83
C ASP A 141 14.10 -4.82 20.20
N THR A 142 14.03 -5.37 18.99
CA THR A 142 12.80 -5.40 18.19
C THR A 142 11.63 -6.05 18.93
N VAL A 143 11.87 -7.13 19.67
CA VAL A 143 10.80 -7.85 20.39
C VAL A 143 10.24 -6.96 21.50
N LYS A 144 11.13 -6.35 22.29
CA LYS A 144 10.73 -5.49 23.40
C LYS A 144 10.09 -4.19 22.94
N GLU A 145 10.61 -3.58 21.87
CA GLU A 145 10.22 -2.25 21.42
C GLU A 145 8.96 -2.28 20.53
N ALA A 146 8.82 -3.29 19.66
CA ALA A 146 7.64 -3.44 18.81
C ALA A 146 6.50 -4.21 19.47
N GLY A 147 6.79 -5.06 20.47
CA GLY A 147 5.79 -5.90 21.16
C GLY A 147 4.51 -5.16 21.54
N PRO A 148 4.57 -4.01 22.24
CA PRO A 148 3.37 -3.26 22.62
C PRO A 148 2.53 -2.77 21.43
N ALA A 149 3.14 -2.55 20.26
CA ALA A 149 2.41 -2.14 19.06
C ALA A 149 1.64 -3.31 18.44
N PHE A 150 2.20 -4.52 18.48
CA PHE A 150 1.51 -5.73 18.06
C PHE A 150 0.44 -6.16 19.08
N ASP A 151 0.69 -6.01 20.38
CA ASP A 151 -0.32 -6.24 21.42
C ASP A 151 -1.52 -5.30 21.25
N HIS A 152 -1.30 -4.05 20.83
CA HIS A 152 -2.39 -3.13 20.51
C HIS A 152 -3.24 -3.66 19.33
N LEU A 153 -2.62 -4.18 18.27
CA LEU A 153 -3.36 -4.79 17.15
C LEU A 153 -4.11 -6.06 17.57
N GLU A 154 -3.52 -6.90 18.41
CA GLU A 154 -4.18 -8.09 18.95
C GLU A 154 -5.44 -7.69 19.75
N ASN A 155 -5.30 -6.73 20.66
CA ASN A 155 -6.44 -6.21 21.42
C ASN A 155 -7.51 -5.59 20.51
N ALA A 156 -7.10 -4.87 19.47
CA ALA A 156 -7.99 -4.27 18.50
C ALA A 156 -8.82 -5.32 17.72
N LEU A 157 -8.23 -6.48 17.41
CA LEU A 157 -8.93 -7.58 16.75
C LEU A 157 -10.05 -8.20 17.61
N HIS A 158 -9.96 -8.08 18.94
CA HIS A 158 -11.00 -8.58 19.85
C HIS A 158 -12.17 -7.59 20.05
N LYS A 159 -12.12 -6.38 19.47
CA LYS A 159 -13.18 -5.37 19.68
C LYS A 159 -14.53 -5.75 19.07
N PHE A 160 -14.51 -6.41 17.91
CA PHE A 160 -15.70 -6.90 17.22
C PHE A 160 -15.60 -8.40 17.00
N ASN A 161 -16.54 -9.17 17.57
CA ASN A 161 -16.52 -10.63 17.57
C ASN A 161 -17.33 -11.26 16.43
N ASP A 162 -17.86 -10.43 15.54
CA ASP A 162 -18.61 -10.83 14.36
C ASP A 162 -17.70 -11.03 13.15
N GLY A 163 -16.45 -11.47 13.32
CA GLY A 163 -15.59 -11.86 12.19
C GLY A 163 -14.10 -11.71 12.46
N PRO A 164 -13.25 -12.09 11.50
CA PRO A 164 -11.80 -12.17 11.69
C PRO A 164 -11.05 -10.87 11.38
N PHE A 165 -11.73 -9.81 10.94
CA PHE A 165 -11.13 -8.52 10.62
C PHE A 165 -11.33 -7.53 11.76
N PHE A 166 -10.55 -6.45 11.76
CA PHE A 166 -10.66 -5.39 12.77
C PHE A 166 -12.06 -4.79 12.91
N LEU A 167 -12.90 -4.85 11.86
CA LEU A 167 -14.30 -4.40 11.89
C LEU A 167 -15.31 -5.56 11.83
N GLY A 168 -14.90 -6.78 12.21
CA GLY A 168 -15.74 -7.98 12.17
C GLY A 168 -15.74 -8.69 10.82
N HIS A 169 -16.91 -8.89 10.22
CA HIS A 169 -17.06 -9.57 8.93
C HIS A 169 -16.63 -8.70 7.73
N GLU A 170 -16.67 -7.38 7.88
CA GLU A 170 -16.40 -6.45 6.79
C GLU A 170 -14.89 -6.19 6.62
N LEU A 171 -14.45 -6.21 5.36
CA LEU A 171 -13.09 -5.83 4.99
C LEU A 171 -13.01 -4.30 5.02
N SER A 172 -12.27 -3.70 5.94
CA SER A 172 -12.12 -2.24 6.01
C SER A 172 -10.99 -1.74 5.07
N LEU A 173 -10.63 -0.46 5.18
CA LEU A 173 -9.41 0.12 4.59
C LEU A 173 -8.12 -0.69 4.87
N GLU A 174 -8.15 -1.60 5.84
CA GLU A 174 -7.13 -2.60 6.11
C GLU A 174 -7.34 -3.81 5.20
N VAL A 175 -6.91 -3.66 3.96
CA VAL A 175 -7.16 -4.64 2.89
C VAL A 175 -6.35 -5.93 3.10
N ASN A 176 -6.82 -6.84 3.93
CA ASN A 176 -6.25 -8.18 4.14
C ASN A 176 -7.08 -9.28 3.47
N LYS A 177 -7.24 -9.23 2.14
CA LYS A 177 -7.73 -10.41 1.40
C LYS A 177 -6.55 -11.31 1.01
N ILE A 178 -6.44 -12.48 1.65
CA ILE A 178 -5.44 -13.52 1.33
C ILE A 178 -5.32 -13.80 -0.19
N ASP A 179 -6.41 -13.70 -0.94
CA ASP A 179 -6.39 -13.93 -2.39
C ASP A 179 -5.75 -12.78 -3.19
N ALA A 180 -5.83 -11.54 -2.70
CA ALA A 180 -5.10 -10.40 -3.28
C ALA A 180 -3.60 -10.43 -2.93
N TYR A 181 -3.19 -11.28 -1.99
CA TYR A 181 -1.81 -11.38 -1.48
C TYR A 181 -0.92 -12.36 -2.25
N LYS A 182 -1.46 -13.25 -3.09
CA LYS A 182 -0.63 -14.23 -3.82
C LYS A 182 0.46 -13.56 -4.68
N PRO A 183 0.20 -12.45 -5.41
CA PRO A 183 1.22 -11.72 -6.16
C PRO A 183 2.26 -10.99 -5.29
N THR A 184 1.98 -10.79 -3.99
CA THR A 184 2.83 -10.02 -3.05
C THR A 184 3.58 -10.90 -2.05
N LYS A 185 3.44 -12.24 -2.12
CA LYS A 185 4.20 -13.16 -1.27
C LYS A 185 5.67 -13.16 -1.68
N ARG A 186 6.46 -12.24 -1.12
CA ARG A 186 7.93 -12.38 -1.05
C ARG A 186 8.31 -13.32 0.07
N ASP A 187 9.47 -13.96 -0.08
CA ASP A 187 10.12 -14.67 1.03
C ASP A 187 10.30 -13.71 2.21
N PRO A 188 9.79 -14.04 3.42
CA PRO A 188 9.95 -13.22 4.61
C PRO A 188 11.41 -12.90 4.92
N LYS A 189 12.36 -13.82 4.68
CA LYS A 189 13.79 -13.58 4.92
C LYS A 189 14.33 -12.51 3.99
N LEU A 190 14.07 -12.63 2.68
CA LEU A 190 14.45 -11.61 1.69
C LEU A 190 13.80 -10.26 1.99
N THR A 191 12.58 -10.28 2.51
CA THR A 191 11.85 -9.07 2.89
C THR A 191 12.54 -8.38 4.07
N VAL A 192 12.88 -9.11 5.13
CA VAL A 192 13.62 -8.59 6.29
C VAL A 192 15.01 -8.10 5.89
N GLU A 193 15.75 -8.86 5.08
CA GLU A 193 17.07 -8.45 4.58
C GLU A 193 16.99 -7.15 3.78
N TYR A 194 16.02 -7.03 2.87
CA TYR A 194 15.81 -5.82 2.08
C TYR A 194 15.45 -4.63 2.96
N TYR A 195 14.47 -4.76 3.86
CA TYR A 195 14.10 -3.66 4.77
C TYR A 195 15.25 -3.27 5.70
N SER A 196 16.04 -4.25 6.16
CA SER A 196 17.25 -3.98 6.93
C SER A 196 18.25 -3.18 6.10
N ALA A 197 18.52 -3.58 4.86
CA ALA A 197 19.41 -2.84 3.97
C ALA A 197 18.89 -1.42 3.67
N VAL A 198 17.59 -1.23 3.43
CA VAL A 198 17.02 0.09 3.12
C VAL A 198 16.98 1.03 4.33
N PHE A 199 16.63 0.52 5.51
CA PHE A 199 16.35 1.35 6.69
C PHE A 199 17.48 1.38 7.72
N LEU A 200 18.45 0.45 7.64
CA LEU A 200 19.64 0.42 8.51
C LEU A 200 20.92 0.85 7.78
N ALA A 201 20.93 0.95 6.44
CA ALA A 201 22.03 1.62 5.76
C ALA A 201 22.06 3.09 6.22
N LYS A 202 23.15 3.48 6.89
CA LYS A 202 23.38 4.85 7.31
C LYS A 202 23.43 5.75 6.07
N HIS A 203 22.54 6.74 6.01
CA HIS A 203 22.77 7.96 5.23
C HIS A 203 23.86 8.79 5.89
#